data_AF-A0A4Z1SY29-F1
#
_entry.id   AF-A0A4Z1SY29-F1
#
_cell.length_a   1.000
_cell.length_b   1.000
_cell.length_c   1.000
_cell.angle_alpha   90.00
_cell.angle_beta   90.00
_cell.angle_gamma   90.00
#
_symmetry.space_group_name_H-M   'P 1'
#
loop_
_entity.id
_entity.type
_entity.pdbx_description
1 polymer ?
#
loop_
_entity_poly.entity_id
_entity_poly.type
_entity_poly.pdbx_seq_one_letter_code
_entity_poly.pdbx_strand_id
1 'polypeptide(L)'
;MILGGWRQCTASDIRPEVLDVVKKKLDELHPGVTIAEILQCGTQVVRGLNTMLFTRLSNAMHYVTVVWFDLGSYQLTYCEQYTGDPNAFIWPPK
;
A
#
# COMPACT_ATOMS: atom_id res chain seq x y z
N MET A 1 15.67 1.38 18.64
CA MET A 1 14.36 1.08 18.02
C MET A 1 13.63 2.41 17.89
N ILE A 2 13.50 2.97 16.68
CA ILE A 2 12.78 4.25 16.50
C ILE A 2 11.28 3.95 16.55
N LEU A 3 10.60 4.44 17.58
CA LEU A 3 9.15 4.45 17.69
C LEU A 3 8.60 5.44 16.66
N GLY A 4 7.65 5.02 15.82
CA GLY A 4 7.03 5.89 14.81
C GLY A 4 7.67 5.91 13.41
N GLY A 5 8.79 5.19 13.20
CA GLY A 5 9.42 5.08 11.88
C GLY A 5 8.73 4.04 10.98
N TRP A 6 8.76 4.27 9.67
CA TRP A 6 8.39 3.24 8.69
C TRP A 6 9.38 2.08 8.74
N ARG A 7 8.85 0.86 8.64
CA ARG A 7 9.62 -0.37 8.53
C ARG A 7 9.18 -1.11 7.29
N GLN A 8 10.15 -1.52 6.47
CA GLN A 8 9.87 -2.42 5.37
C GLN A 8 9.36 -3.76 5.93
N CYS A 9 8.37 -4.33 5.26
CA CYS A 9 7.85 -5.66 5.56
C CYS A 9 7.79 -6.48 4.27
N THR A 10 7.45 -7.77 4.40
CA THR A 10 7.26 -8.66 3.26
C THR A 10 5.77 -8.76 2.90
N ALA A 11 5.48 -9.21 1.68
CA ALA A 11 4.10 -9.35 1.23
C ALA A 11 3.28 -10.33 2.09
N SER A 12 3.93 -11.33 2.70
CA SER A 12 3.32 -12.27 3.64
C SER A 12 2.93 -11.65 4.98
N ASP A 13 3.49 -10.50 5.34
CA ASP A 13 3.16 -9.78 6.58
C ASP A 13 1.91 -8.90 6.43
N ILE A 14 1.44 -8.70 5.19
CA ILE A 14 0.28 -7.85 4.90
C ILE A 14 -0.99 -8.60 5.27
N ARG A 15 -1.84 -7.94 6.07
CA ARG A 15 -3.13 -8.49 6.46
C ARG A 15 -4.09 -8.55 5.26
N PRO A 16 -4.90 -9.61 5.10
CA PRO A 16 -5.85 -9.74 3.98
C PRO A 16 -6.79 -8.53 3.83
N GLU A 17 -7.24 -7.96 4.94
CA GLU A 17 -8.17 -6.82 4.94
C GLU A 17 -7.55 -5.56 4.33
N VAL A 18 -6.23 -5.37 4.46
CA VAL A 18 -5.51 -4.29 3.78
C VAL A 18 -5.58 -4.49 2.28
N LEU A 19 -5.37 -5.72 1.80
CA LEU A 19 -5.47 -6.04 0.38
C LEU A 19 -6.88 -5.88 -0.15
N ASP A 20 -7.90 -6.23 0.63
CA ASP A 20 -9.30 -6.08 0.21
C ASP A 20 -9.70 -4.62 0.07
N VAL A 21 -9.29 -3.76 1.01
CA VAL A 21 -9.50 -2.30 0.92
C VAL A 21 -8.81 -1.73 -0.32
N VAL A 22 -7.57 -2.13 -0.58
CA VAL A 22 -6.79 -1.65 -1.73
C VAL A 22 -7.38 -2.16 -3.06
N LYS A 23 -7.69 -3.45 -3.16
CA LYS A 23 -8.33 -4.04 -4.35
C LYS A 23 -9.64 -3.36 -4.68
N LYS A 24 -10.50 -3.15 -3.68
CA LYS A 24 -11.78 -2.46 -3.86
C LYS A 24 -11.56 -1.06 -4.46
N LYS A 25 -10.59 -0.30 -3.93
CA LYS A 25 -10.31 1.04 -4.46
C LYS A 25 -9.75 0.99 -5.89
N LEU A 26 -8.84 0.06 -6.16
CA LEU A 26 -8.23 -0.04 -7.49
C LEU A 26 -9.24 -0.50 -8.53
N ASP A 27 -10.20 -1.35 -8.17
CA ASP A 27 -11.32 -1.74 -9.05
C ASP A 27 -12.29 -0.58 -9.30
N GLU A 28 -12.56 0.29 -8.31
CA GLU A 28 -13.32 1.54 -8.52
C GLU A 28 -12.64 2.49 -9.53
N LEU A 29 -11.30 2.58 -9.49
CA LEU A 29 -10.51 3.45 -10.36
C LEU A 29 -10.29 2.85 -11.75
N HIS A 30 -10.08 1.53 -11.80
CA HIS A 30 -9.75 0.78 -13.00
C HIS A 30 -10.57 -0.53 -13.02
N PRO A 31 -11.85 -0.47 -13.42
CA PRO A 31 -12.72 -1.65 -13.38
C PRO A 31 -12.14 -2.82 -14.17
N GLY A 32 -12.09 -4.00 -13.53
CA GLY A 32 -11.56 -5.22 -14.14
C GLY A 32 -10.02 -5.31 -14.19
N VAL A 33 -9.31 -4.34 -13.65
CA VAL A 33 -7.85 -4.40 -13.46
C VAL A 33 -7.52 -4.95 -12.09
N THR A 34 -6.63 -5.93 -12.03
CA THR A 34 -6.24 -6.62 -10.78
C THR A 34 -4.83 -6.25 -10.35
N ILE A 35 -4.53 -6.39 -9.06
CA ILE A 35 -3.15 -6.33 -8.57
C ILE A 35 -2.38 -7.53 -9.13
N ALA A 36 -1.37 -7.28 -9.95
CA ALA A 36 -0.50 -8.31 -10.50
C ALA A 36 0.63 -8.65 -9.53
N GLU A 37 1.18 -7.64 -8.85
CA GLU A 37 2.34 -7.79 -7.97
C GLU A 37 2.39 -6.70 -6.89
N ILE A 38 2.90 -7.05 -5.72
CA ILE A 38 3.26 -6.09 -4.66
C ILE A 38 4.78 -5.93 -4.72
N LEU A 39 5.23 -4.78 -5.22
CA LEU A 39 6.65 -4.49 -5.45
C LEU A 39 7.37 -4.12 -4.17
N GLN A 40 6.74 -3.31 -3.32
CA GLN A 40 7.25 -2.95 -2.01
C GLN A 40 6.10 -2.81 -1.01
N CYS A 41 6.38 -3.06 0.27
CA CYS A 41 5.45 -2.77 1.34
C CYS A 41 6.18 -2.37 2.62
N GLY A 42 5.48 -1.62 3.45
CA GLY A 42 6.01 -1.18 4.73
C GLY A 42 4.90 -0.87 5.71
N THR A 43 5.24 -0.90 6.99
CA THR A 43 4.32 -0.57 8.08
C THR A 43 4.89 0.54 8.94
N GLN A 44 4.01 1.31 9.57
CA GLN A 44 4.38 2.34 10.53
C GLN A 44 3.38 2.32 11.69
N VAL A 45 3.90 2.15 12.90
CA VAL A 45 3.10 2.24 14.12
C VAL A 45 2.89 3.71 14.46
N VAL A 46 1.63 4.13 14.52
CA VAL A 46 1.18 5.48 14.92
C VAL A 46 0.16 5.33 16.06
N ARG A 47 -0.82 6.22 16.19
CA ARG A 47 -2.07 5.92 16.93
C ARG A 47 -2.94 4.97 16.08
N GLY A 48 -2.42 3.76 15.87
CA GLY A 48 -2.90 2.80 14.87
C GLY A 48 -1.75 2.16 14.08
N LEU A 49 -2.06 1.49 12.98
CA LEU A 49 -1.07 0.89 12.09
C LEU A 49 -1.28 1.37 10.65
N ASN A 50 -0.31 2.10 10.10
CA ASN A 50 -0.26 2.38 8.68
C ASN A 50 0.40 1.21 7.96
N THR A 51 -0.16 0.81 6.82
CA THR A 51 0.42 -0.14 5.88
C THR A 51 0.49 0.51 4.51
N MET A 52 1.69 0.69 3.97
CA MET A 52 1.92 1.17 2.61
C MET A 52 2.14 -0.01 1.69
N LEU A 53 1.45 -0.02 0.54
CA LEU A 53 1.69 -0.95 -0.56
C LEU A 53 2.05 -0.18 -1.82
N PHE A 54 3.16 -0.57 -2.43
CA PHE A 54 3.51 -0.21 -3.80
C PHE A 54 3.21 -1.40 -4.71
N THR A 55 2.20 -1.26 -5.55
CA THR A 55 1.63 -2.37 -6.34
C THR A 55 1.74 -2.10 -7.83
N ARG A 56 2.00 -3.16 -8.60
CA ARG A 56 1.84 -3.19 -10.06
C ARG A 56 0.51 -3.85 -10.40
N LEU A 57 -0.28 -3.18 -11.22
CA LEU A 57 -1.55 -3.66 -11.75
C LEU A 57 -1.35 -4.50 -13.02
N SER A 58 -2.37 -5.27 -13.41
CA SER A 58 -2.35 -6.09 -14.63
C SER A 58 -2.24 -5.28 -15.93
N ASN A 59 -2.61 -4.00 -15.89
CA ASN A 59 -2.42 -3.04 -16.99
C ASN A 59 -1.05 -2.31 -16.95
N ALA A 60 -0.10 -2.82 -16.17
CA ALA A 60 1.24 -2.26 -15.95
C ALA A 60 1.28 -0.89 -15.25
N MET A 61 0.15 -0.36 -14.76
CA MET A 61 0.16 0.84 -13.91
C MET A 61 0.70 0.53 -12.52
N HIS A 62 1.37 1.50 -11.93
CA HIS A 62 1.89 1.41 -10.56
C HIS A 62 1.09 2.33 -9.64
N TYR A 63 0.75 1.83 -8.46
CA TYR A 63 0.01 2.58 -7.45
C TYR A 63 0.68 2.47 -6.10
N VAL A 64 0.70 3.59 -5.39
CA VAL A 64 1.10 3.66 -3.99
C VAL A 64 -0.16 3.88 -3.18
N THR A 65 -0.39 2.98 -2.23
CA THR A 65 -1.55 3.05 -1.34
C THR A 65 -1.10 3.01 0.10
N VAL A 66 -1.78 3.75 0.98
CA VAL A 66 -1.61 3.67 2.42
C VAL A 66 -2.96 3.37 3.05
N VAL A 67 -3.00 2.30 3.84
CA VAL A 67 -4.16 1.89 4.63
C VAL A 67 -3.82 2.10 6.09
N TRP A 68 -4.65 2.87 6.78
CA TRP A 68 -4.57 3.07 8.23
C TRP A 68 -5.56 2.15 8.92
N PHE A 69 -5.09 1.47 9.96
CA PHE A 69 -5.92 0.67 10.86
C PHE A 69 -6.06 1.37 12.22
N ASP A 70 -7.29 1.61 12.65
CA ASP A 70 -7.62 2.12 13.98
C ASP A 70 -8.94 1.54 14.52
N LEU A 71 -8.96 1.25 15.82
CA LEU A 71 -10.10 0.76 16.59
C LEU A 71 -10.95 -0.33 15.89
N GLY A 72 -10.30 -1.24 15.16
CA GLY A 72 -10.95 -2.38 14.49
C GLY A 72 -11.41 -2.12 13.04
N SER A 73 -11.08 -0.97 12.46
CA SER A 73 -11.42 -0.63 11.07
C SER A 73 -10.17 -0.33 10.23
N TYR A 74 -10.20 -0.74 8.95
CA TYR A 74 -9.19 -0.40 7.95
C TYR A 74 -9.73 0.68 7.02
N GLN A 75 -8.95 1.74 6.83
CA GLN A 75 -9.32 2.90 6.04
C GLN A 75 -8.20 3.25 5.07
N LEU A 76 -8.53 3.41 3.79
CA LEU A 76 -7.58 3.89 2.81
C LEU A 76 -7.36 5.40 3.03
N THR A 77 -6.12 5.79 3.33
CA THR A 77 -5.75 7.18 3.62
C THR A 77 -4.96 7.83 2.48
N TYR A 78 -4.34 7.02 1.62
CA TYR A 78 -3.62 7.49 0.44
C TYR A 78 -3.76 6.48 -0.71
N CYS A 79 -3.94 6.98 -1.93
CA CYS A 79 -3.99 6.14 -3.13
C CYS A 79 -3.70 7.01 -4.36
N GLU A 80 -2.48 6.90 -4.89
CA GLU A 80 -2.06 7.66 -6.06
C GLU A 80 -1.31 6.78 -7.05
N GLN A 81 -1.45 7.12 -8.33
CA GLN A 81 -0.68 6.49 -9.38
C GLN A 81 0.76 6.99 -9.32
N TYR A 82 1.72 6.05 -9.35
CA TYR A 82 3.13 6.37 -9.44
C TYR A 82 3.59 6.26 -10.89
N THR A 83 4.19 7.33 -11.40
CA THR A 83 4.65 7.45 -12.80
C THR A 83 6.18 7.48 -12.94
N GLY A 84 6.92 7.42 -11.82
CA GLY A 84 8.38 7.33 -11.82
C GLY A 84 8.90 5.92 -12.13
N ASP A 85 10.21 5.74 -12.11
CA ASP A 85 10.85 4.42 -12.25
C ASP A 85 10.53 3.56 -11.02
N PRO A 86 9.82 2.42 -11.17
CA PRO A 86 9.47 1.54 -10.05
C PRO A 86 10.69 1.03 -9.28
N ASN A 87 11.84 0.89 -9.92
CA ASN A 87 13.08 0.42 -9.27
C ASN A 87 13.74 1.52 -8.42
N ALA A 88 13.42 2.78 -8.70
CA ALA A 88 13.88 3.93 -7.94
C ALA A 88 12.86 4.40 -6.88
N PHE A 89 11.74 3.68 -6.72
CA PHE A 89 10.73 4.02 -5.73
C PHE A 89 11.29 3.87 -4.31
N ILE A 90 11.18 4.95 -3.52
CA ILE A 90 11.59 5.01 -2.11
C ILE A 90 10.40 5.50 -1.29
N TRP A 91 10.05 4.74 -0.25
CA TRP A 91 9.02 5.12 0.72
C TRP A 91 9.51 4.94 2.16
N PRO A 92 9.19 5.87 3.08
CA PRO A 92 8.57 7.17 2.83
C PRO A 92 9.48 8.05 1.96
N PRO A 93 8.92 9.02 1.19
CA PRO A 93 9.74 9.97 0.47
C PRO A 93 10.68 10.68 1.46
N LYS A 94 11.96 10.78 1.09
CA LYS A 94 12.97 11.51 1.87
C LYS A 94 12.69 13.00 1.87
#